data_AF-A0A6J1WZS1-F1
#
_entry.id   AF-A0A6J1WZS1-F1
#
_cell.length_a   1.000
_cell.length_b   1.000
_cell.length_c   1.000
_cell.angle_alpha   90.00
_cell.angle_beta   90.00
_cell.angle_gamma   90.00
#
_symmetry.space_group_name_H-M   'P 1'
#
loop_
_entity.id
_entity.type
_entity.pdbx_description
1 polymer ?
#
loop_
_entity_poly.entity_id
_entity_poly.type
_entity_poly.pdbx_seq_one_letter_code
_entity_poly.pdbx_strand_id
1 'polypeptide(L)'
;MCEVLKYLIDESGLLIPPETLEDVHNMDHYTWQKFVDRIKGMIVTYPGKKPCSIRVDQLDRSPPISTKDVKNPKELKSFYPEIVHFGIRPPQLSYAGNPEYQKAWRYYVKYRHLIANMAKPSFKEKQKLAAKEAKLQEMRTQSKMKRDVTVAISSEGFHTTGLMCDVVQHAMLIPVLVRHLRFHKSLDSLEKKIGYVFEQRLLLQTALTHPSYRENFGTNPDHARNSLTNCGIRQPEYGDRKIHYTRKKGIVTLINIMSRFGKHNETESEIKHNERLEFLGDAVVEFLSSIHLFRMFPGLTEGGLATYRASIVQNQHLAQLAKNISLEQFMLYAHGSDLCREVVMRHAMANCFEALMGALFLDAGLEVLTHDVTS
;
A
#
# COMPACT_ATOMS: atom_id res chain seq x y z
N MET A 1 -14.64 29.96 4.49
CA MET A 1 -13.83 29.68 5.71
C MET A 1 -14.51 30.16 6.98
N CYS A 2 -14.95 31.42 7.09
CA CYS A 2 -15.62 31.91 8.30
C CYS A 2 -16.87 31.12 8.69
N GLU A 3 -17.76 30.80 7.74
CA GLU A 3 -18.95 29.97 8.00
C GLU A 3 -18.61 28.53 8.43
N VAL A 4 -17.53 27.95 7.90
CA VAL A 4 -17.05 26.62 8.32
C VAL A 4 -16.56 26.66 9.77
N LEU A 5 -15.83 27.72 10.15
CA LEU A 5 -15.36 27.89 11.52
C LEU A 5 -16.51 28.13 12.50
N LYS A 6 -17.52 28.92 12.11
CA LYS A 6 -18.75 29.10 12.91
C LYS A 6 -19.44 27.75 13.14
N TYR A 7 -19.68 26.99 12.07
CA TYR A 7 -20.25 25.65 12.17
C TYR A 7 -19.43 24.73 13.11
N LEU A 8 -18.10 24.73 13.00
CA LEU A 8 -17.26 23.92 13.88
C LEU A 8 -17.33 24.36 15.34
N ILE A 9 -17.48 25.65 15.62
CA ILE A 9 -17.67 26.18 16.98
C ILE A 9 -19.04 25.77 17.51
N ASP A 10 -20.09 25.92 16.71
CA ASP A 10 -21.47 25.61 17.08
C ASP A 10 -21.66 24.11 17.36
N GLU A 11 -21.01 23.24 16.58
CA GLU A 11 -21.02 21.78 16.77
C GLU A 11 -20.00 21.30 17.82
N SER A 12 -19.07 22.16 18.26
CA SER A 12 -18.09 21.79 19.28
C SER A 12 -18.72 21.83 20.66
N GLY A 13 -18.87 20.66 21.27
CA GLY A 13 -19.43 20.52 22.60
C GLY A 13 -19.24 19.10 23.13
N LEU A 14 -19.64 18.86 24.38
CA LEU A 14 -19.71 17.50 24.89
C LEU A 14 -20.79 16.73 24.13
N LEU A 15 -20.48 15.49 23.76
CA LEU A 15 -21.41 14.60 23.06
C LEU A 15 -22.69 14.39 23.87
N ILE A 16 -22.52 14.14 25.17
CA ILE A 16 -23.60 14.08 26.15
C ILE A 16 -23.13 14.87 27.38
N PRO A 17 -23.67 16.08 27.61
CA PRO A 17 -23.45 16.83 28.84
C PRO A 17 -23.99 16.06 30.06
N PRO A 18 -23.31 16.15 31.22
CA PRO A 18 -23.75 15.47 32.45
C PRO A 18 -25.15 15.91 32.91
N GLU A 19 -25.51 17.16 32.64
CA GLU A 19 -26.81 17.75 33.00
C GLU A 19 -27.99 17.09 32.25
N THR A 20 -27.76 16.65 31.01
CA THR A 20 -28.79 16.09 30.13
C THR A 20 -28.93 14.57 30.25
N LEU A 21 -28.15 13.93 31.12
CA LEU A 21 -28.04 12.48 31.18
C LEU A 21 -29.35 11.80 31.62
N GLU A 22 -30.08 12.41 32.55
CA GLU A 22 -31.39 11.92 32.97
C GLU A 22 -32.43 12.05 31.84
N ASP A 23 -32.40 13.14 31.09
CA ASP A 23 -33.29 13.37 29.95
C ASP A 23 -33.03 12.33 28.86
N VAL A 24 -31.77 12.04 28.56
CA VAL A 24 -31.37 11.04 27.55
C VAL A 24 -31.93 9.65 27.86
N HIS A 25 -31.99 9.26 29.13
CA HIS A 25 -32.57 7.97 29.55
C HIS A 25 -34.10 7.97 29.50
N ASN A 26 -34.74 9.11 29.73
CA ASN A 26 -36.20 9.25 29.70
C ASN A 26 -36.76 9.58 28.30
N MET A 27 -35.92 9.95 27.34
CA MET A 27 -36.31 10.24 25.95
C MET A 27 -37.00 9.05 25.28
N ASP A 28 -38.08 9.35 24.55
CA ASP A 28 -38.77 8.38 23.73
C ASP A 28 -37.84 7.78 22.66
N HIS A 29 -38.21 6.60 22.15
CA HIS A 29 -37.36 5.88 21.21
C HIS A 29 -37.19 6.64 19.89
N TYR A 30 -38.20 7.38 19.44
CA TYR A 30 -38.18 8.11 18.18
C TYR A 30 -37.24 9.34 18.24
N THR A 31 -37.35 10.18 19.27
CA THR A 31 -36.46 11.34 19.42
C THR A 31 -35.00 10.93 19.58
N TRP A 32 -34.74 9.85 20.32
CA TRP A 32 -33.40 9.30 20.43
C TRP A 32 -32.86 8.79 19.12
N GLN A 33 -33.64 8.02 18.36
CA GLN A 33 -33.17 7.49 17.09
C GLN A 33 -32.79 8.63 16.14
N LYS A 34 -33.59 9.72 16.12
CA LYS A 34 -33.28 10.94 15.38
C LYS A 34 -31.98 11.61 15.85
N PHE A 35 -31.71 11.63 17.16
CA PHE A 35 -30.45 12.12 17.73
C PHE A 35 -29.25 11.26 17.31
N VAL A 36 -29.38 9.93 17.40
CA VAL A 36 -28.34 8.98 16.99
C VAL A 36 -28.08 9.08 15.49
N ASP A 37 -29.11 9.17 14.66
CA ASP A 37 -28.97 9.28 13.21
C ASP A 37 -28.25 10.58 12.79
N ARG A 38 -28.38 11.66 13.56
CA ARG A 38 -27.62 12.91 13.35
C ARG A 38 -26.12 12.73 13.61
N ILE A 39 -25.75 11.94 14.62
CA ILE A 39 -24.36 11.75 15.06
C ILE A 39 -23.70 10.57 14.35
N LYS A 40 -24.50 9.66 13.78
CA LYS A 40 -24.02 8.49 13.07
C LYS A 40 -23.08 8.86 11.92
N GLY A 41 -21.88 8.33 11.95
CA GLY A 41 -20.81 8.63 10.99
C GLY A 41 -19.96 9.86 11.34
N MET A 42 -20.33 10.60 12.39
CA MET A 42 -19.55 11.72 12.92
C MET A 42 -18.33 11.21 13.69
N ILE A 43 -17.28 12.01 13.69
CA ILE A 43 -16.08 11.78 14.48
C ILE A 43 -16.23 12.50 15.81
N VAL A 44 -16.02 11.76 16.89
CA VAL A 44 -15.97 12.31 18.25
C VAL A 44 -14.55 12.24 18.75
N THR A 45 -14.17 13.20 19.60
CA THR A 45 -12.81 13.32 20.12
C THR A 45 -12.78 13.43 21.63
N TYR A 46 -11.84 12.73 22.27
CA TYR A 46 -11.53 12.86 23.68
C TYR A 46 -10.08 13.34 23.79
N PRO A 47 -9.84 14.63 24.09
CA PRO A 47 -8.50 15.16 24.35
C PRO A 47 -7.83 14.42 25.52
N GLY A 48 -6.65 13.85 25.28
CA GLY A 48 -5.88 13.13 26.32
C GLY A 48 -6.06 11.61 26.36
N LYS A 49 -7.00 11.04 25.61
CA LYS A 49 -7.16 9.58 25.47
C LYS A 49 -6.47 9.08 24.19
N LYS A 50 -6.01 7.82 24.19
CA LYS A 50 -5.47 7.14 23.00
C LYS A 50 -6.34 5.91 22.68
N PRO A 51 -6.95 5.81 21.49
CA PRO A 51 -7.01 6.83 20.43
C PRO A 51 -7.83 8.06 20.85
N CYS A 52 -7.46 9.23 20.34
CA CYS A 52 -8.13 10.49 20.68
C CYS A 52 -9.46 10.65 19.94
N SER A 53 -9.51 10.30 18.67
CA SER A 53 -10.70 10.46 17.83
C SER A 53 -11.18 9.11 17.29
N ILE A 54 -12.50 8.92 17.30
CA ILE A 54 -13.18 7.68 16.90
C ILE A 54 -14.46 8.05 16.14
N ARG A 55 -14.82 7.28 15.12
CA ARG A 55 -16.11 7.37 14.43
C ARG A 55 -17.22 6.72 15.25
N VAL A 56 -18.34 7.42 15.42
CA VAL A 56 -19.57 6.87 16.02
C VAL A 56 -20.37 6.15 14.95
N ASP A 57 -20.59 4.84 15.09
CA ASP A 57 -21.48 4.10 14.19
C ASP A 57 -22.86 3.85 14.79
N GLN A 58 -22.90 3.64 16.10
CA GLN A 58 -24.09 3.41 16.89
C GLN A 58 -23.85 3.92 18.32
N LEU A 59 -24.93 4.31 19.00
CA LEU A 59 -24.91 4.79 20.37
C LEU A 59 -26.00 4.05 21.14
N ASP A 60 -25.60 3.26 22.13
CA ASP A 60 -26.48 2.36 22.88
C ASP A 60 -26.75 2.90 24.28
N ARG A 61 -28.04 2.97 24.66
CA ARG A 61 -28.50 3.39 26.00
C ARG A 61 -28.64 2.21 26.97
N SER A 62 -28.30 0.99 26.57
CA SER A 62 -28.44 -0.16 27.46
C SER A 62 -27.45 -0.08 28.62
N PRO A 63 -27.86 -0.40 29.85
CA PRO A 63 -26.94 -0.45 30.98
C PRO A 63 -25.85 -1.50 30.73
N PRO A 64 -24.61 -1.27 31.19
CA PRO A 64 -23.53 -2.24 31.03
C PRO A 64 -23.92 -3.57 31.68
N ILE A 65 -23.71 -4.68 30.97
CA ILE A 65 -24.24 -6.04 31.21
C ILE A 65 -23.83 -6.67 32.58
N SER A 66 -23.11 -5.95 33.44
CA SER A 66 -22.68 -6.36 34.78
C SER A 66 -23.69 -6.07 35.92
N THR A 67 -24.94 -5.68 35.63
CA THR A 67 -25.94 -5.33 36.65
C THR A 67 -26.66 -6.56 37.24
N LYS A 68 -25.91 -7.53 37.78
CA LYS A 68 -26.45 -8.45 38.80
C LYS A 68 -26.16 -8.00 40.23
N ASP A 69 -25.28 -7.01 40.41
CA ASP A 69 -24.78 -6.59 41.74
C ASP A 69 -25.08 -5.13 42.12
N VAL A 70 -26.04 -4.45 41.48
CA VAL A 70 -26.36 -3.05 41.83
C VAL A 70 -27.54 -3.03 42.81
N LYS A 71 -27.25 -2.71 44.08
CA LYS A 71 -28.22 -2.64 45.19
C LYS A 71 -29.04 -1.34 45.24
N ASN A 72 -28.78 -0.35 44.36
CA ASN A 72 -29.43 0.97 44.40
C ASN A 72 -30.01 1.43 43.04
N PRO A 73 -31.32 1.77 42.96
CA PRO A 73 -31.95 2.22 41.70
C PRO A 73 -31.54 3.63 41.24
N LYS A 74 -30.85 4.43 42.08
CA LYS A 74 -30.30 5.74 41.70
C LYS A 74 -29.01 5.64 40.88
N GLU A 75 -28.20 4.58 41.07
CA GLU A 75 -26.97 4.36 40.28
C GLU A 75 -27.28 3.88 38.86
N LEU A 76 -28.44 3.25 38.64
CA LEU A 76 -28.91 2.89 37.29
C LEU A 76 -29.21 4.09 36.39
N LYS A 77 -29.36 5.31 36.92
CA LYS A 77 -29.69 6.50 36.13
C LYS A 77 -28.49 7.37 35.76
N SER A 78 -27.28 6.99 36.18
CA SER A 78 -26.07 7.81 36.03
C SER A 78 -25.00 7.15 35.15
N PHE A 79 -25.39 6.32 34.18
CA PHE A 79 -24.44 5.77 33.21
C PHE A 79 -24.52 6.50 31.88
N TYR A 80 -23.35 6.71 31.27
CA TYR A 80 -23.24 7.28 29.93
C TYR A 80 -23.56 6.21 28.88
N PRO A 81 -24.31 6.55 27.82
CA PRO A 81 -24.51 5.66 26.66
C PRO A 81 -23.18 5.17 26.07
N GLU A 82 -23.16 3.97 25.54
CA GLU A 82 -21.97 3.37 24.94
C GLU A 82 -21.88 3.70 23.45
N ILE A 83 -20.75 4.27 23.04
CA ILE A 83 -20.39 4.44 21.63
C ILE A 83 -19.95 3.08 21.11
N VAL A 84 -20.66 2.57 20.12
CA VAL A 84 -20.28 1.36 19.39
C VAL A 84 -19.59 1.78 18.10
N HIS A 85 -18.34 1.34 17.98
CA HIS A 85 -17.49 1.54 16.81
C HIS A 85 -17.20 0.20 16.13
N PHE A 86 -17.56 0.09 14.84
CA PHE A 86 -17.22 -1.04 13.99
C PHE A 86 -15.88 -0.77 13.32
N GLY A 87 -14.82 -1.23 13.97
CA GLY A 87 -13.44 -1.08 13.51
C GLY A 87 -12.93 -2.29 12.73
N ILE A 88 -11.82 -2.08 12.05
CA ILE A 88 -11.07 -3.13 11.35
C ILE A 88 -9.73 -3.29 12.02
N ARG A 89 -9.46 -4.48 12.54
CA ARG A 89 -8.17 -4.79 13.15
C ARG A 89 -7.05 -4.72 12.11
N PRO A 90 -5.89 -4.10 12.46
CA PRO A 90 -4.70 -4.19 11.63
C PRO A 90 -4.37 -5.64 11.25
N PRO A 91 -4.02 -5.93 9.99
CA PRO A 91 -3.73 -7.30 9.54
C PRO A 91 -2.68 -8.02 10.41
N GLN A 92 -1.70 -7.29 10.95
CA GLN A 92 -0.64 -7.78 11.82
C GLN A 92 -1.17 -8.40 13.12
N LEU A 93 -2.29 -7.91 13.64
CA LEU A 93 -2.92 -8.40 14.88
C LEU A 93 -4.10 -9.37 14.61
N SER A 94 -4.39 -9.62 13.33
CA SER A 94 -5.43 -10.56 12.90
C SER A 94 -4.86 -11.95 12.63
N TYR A 95 -5.70 -12.90 12.21
CA TYR A 95 -5.27 -14.23 11.74
C TYR A 95 -4.15 -14.16 10.67
N ALA A 96 -4.08 -13.08 9.87
CA ALA A 96 -3.04 -12.93 8.85
C ALA A 96 -1.62 -12.74 9.43
N GLY A 97 -1.51 -12.13 10.62
CA GLY A 97 -0.25 -11.96 11.33
C GLY A 97 0.19 -13.19 12.12
N ASN A 98 -0.73 -14.10 12.44
CA ASN A 98 -0.42 -15.27 13.26
C ASN A 98 0.54 -16.24 12.52
N PRO A 99 1.74 -16.54 13.06
CA PRO A 99 2.70 -17.47 12.46
C PRO A 99 2.15 -18.88 12.22
N GLU A 100 1.32 -19.40 13.13
CA GLU A 100 0.72 -20.72 13.01
C GLU A 100 -0.27 -20.79 11.85
N TYR A 101 -1.12 -19.77 11.72
CA TYR A 101 -2.05 -19.64 10.61
C TYR A 101 -1.31 -19.55 9.28
N GLN A 102 -0.27 -18.72 9.19
CA GLN A 102 0.54 -18.60 7.99
C GLN A 102 1.21 -19.93 7.61
N LYS A 103 1.73 -20.67 8.59
CA LYS A 103 2.33 -21.99 8.38
C LYS A 103 1.28 -22.98 7.87
N ALA A 104 0.11 -23.06 8.53
CA ALA A 104 -1.00 -23.91 8.12
C ALA A 104 -1.49 -23.59 6.70
N TRP A 105 -1.62 -22.29 6.37
CA TRP A 105 -2.00 -21.81 5.04
C TRP A 105 -0.99 -22.22 3.97
N ARG A 106 0.31 -22.05 4.22
CA ARG A 106 1.37 -22.48 3.28
C ARG A 106 1.29 -23.98 3.02
N TYR A 107 1.06 -24.80 4.05
CA TYR A 107 0.89 -26.24 3.89
C TYR A 107 -0.37 -26.61 3.11
N TYR A 108 -1.50 -25.95 3.37
CA TYR A 108 -2.74 -26.16 2.63
C TYR A 108 -2.55 -25.85 1.14
N VAL A 109 -1.97 -24.69 0.80
CA VAL A 109 -1.73 -24.30 -0.59
C VAL A 109 -0.79 -25.29 -1.29
N LYS A 110 0.30 -25.71 -0.64
CA LYS A 110 1.20 -26.75 -1.19
C LYS A 110 0.47 -28.07 -1.43
N TYR A 111 -0.31 -28.53 -0.47
CA TYR A 111 -1.05 -29.79 -0.57
C TYR A 111 -2.13 -29.74 -1.65
N ARG A 112 -2.82 -28.60 -1.80
CA ARG A 112 -3.77 -28.34 -2.88
C ARG A 112 -3.12 -28.41 -4.25
N HIS A 113 -1.94 -27.80 -4.41
CA HIS A 113 -1.17 -27.89 -5.66
C HIS A 113 -0.70 -29.32 -5.95
N LEU A 114 -0.30 -30.07 -4.93
CA LEU A 114 0.08 -31.46 -5.09
C LEU A 114 -1.10 -32.29 -5.61
N ILE A 115 -2.27 -32.19 -4.96
CA ILE A 115 -3.50 -32.89 -5.39
C ILE A 115 -3.90 -32.51 -6.82
N ALA A 116 -3.80 -31.23 -7.19
CA ALA A 116 -4.13 -30.77 -8.54
C ALA A 116 -3.21 -31.37 -9.63
N ASN A 117 -1.99 -31.75 -9.26
CA ASN A 117 -1.03 -32.37 -10.18
C ASN A 117 -1.05 -33.91 -10.14
N MET A 118 -1.83 -34.53 -9.23
CA MET A 118 -1.96 -35.98 -9.18
C MET A 118 -2.88 -36.48 -10.30
N ALA A 119 -2.47 -37.52 -11.02
CA ALA A 119 -3.26 -38.09 -12.11
C ALA A 119 -4.64 -38.62 -11.65
N LYS A 120 -4.71 -39.22 -10.45
CA LYS A 120 -5.95 -39.70 -9.81
C LYS A 120 -5.87 -39.51 -8.29
N PRO A 121 -6.37 -38.40 -7.74
CA PRO A 121 -6.34 -38.17 -6.29
C PRO A 121 -7.30 -39.11 -5.54
N SER A 122 -6.80 -39.73 -4.46
CA SER A 122 -7.58 -40.64 -3.63
C SER A 122 -8.63 -39.89 -2.79
N PHE A 123 -9.73 -40.55 -2.46
CA PHE A 123 -10.76 -40.00 -1.57
C PHE A 123 -10.18 -39.55 -0.22
N LYS A 124 -9.24 -40.32 0.35
CA LYS A 124 -8.55 -39.98 1.61
C LYS A 124 -7.77 -38.67 1.51
N GLU A 125 -7.20 -38.36 0.35
CA GLU A 125 -6.42 -37.13 0.14
C GLU A 125 -7.33 -35.91 -0.01
N LYS A 126 -8.45 -36.06 -0.73
CA LYS A 126 -9.51 -35.03 -0.79
C LYS A 126 -10.09 -34.75 0.58
N GLN A 127 -10.33 -35.78 1.39
CA GLN A 127 -10.81 -35.62 2.77
C GLN A 127 -9.76 -34.90 3.65
N LYS A 128 -8.47 -35.23 3.52
CA LYS A 128 -7.39 -34.52 4.21
C LYS A 128 -7.30 -33.04 3.80
N LEU A 129 -7.52 -32.73 2.52
CA LEU A 129 -7.56 -31.35 2.04
C LEU A 129 -8.72 -30.58 2.66
N ALA A 130 -9.92 -31.17 2.64
CA ALA A 130 -11.11 -30.58 3.26
C ALA A 130 -10.94 -30.38 4.78
N ALA A 131 -10.33 -31.34 5.48
CA ALA A 131 -10.03 -31.20 6.90
C ALA A 131 -9.05 -30.05 7.19
N LYS A 132 -8.02 -29.87 6.35
CA LYS A 132 -7.08 -28.73 6.45
C LYS A 132 -7.79 -27.39 6.20
N GLU A 133 -8.73 -27.37 5.26
CA GLU A 133 -9.54 -26.18 4.95
C GLU A 133 -10.47 -25.82 6.11
N ALA A 134 -11.18 -26.81 6.68
CA ALA A 134 -12.03 -26.63 7.85
C ALA A 134 -11.23 -26.09 9.05
N LYS A 135 -10.04 -26.63 9.32
CA LYS A 135 -9.14 -26.12 10.37
C LYS A 135 -8.73 -24.66 10.14
N LEU A 136 -8.45 -24.27 8.90
CA LEU A 136 -8.14 -22.88 8.56
C LEU A 136 -9.36 -21.97 8.73
N GLN A 137 -10.56 -22.46 8.46
CA GLN A 137 -11.80 -21.73 8.66
C GLN A 137 -12.12 -21.54 10.15
N GLU A 138 -11.91 -22.58 10.95
CA GLU A 138 -12.00 -22.52 12.42
C GLU A 138 -11.04 -21.47 13.01
N MET A 139 -9.78 -21.46 12.58
CA MET A 139 -8.81 -20.44 13.01
C MET A 139 -9.23 -19.01 12.62
N ARG A 140 -10.00 -18.84 11.53
CA ARG A 140 -10.51 -17.52 11.10
C ARG A 140 -11.73 -17.06 11.90
N THR A 141 -12.59 -17.99 12.31
CA THR A 141 -13.83 -17.67 13.02
C THR A 141 -13.61 -17.39 14.50
N GLN A 142 -12.49 -17.81 15.07
CA GLN A 142 -12.11 -17.47 16.44
C GLN A 142 -12.13 -15.95 16.67
N SER A 143 -12.99 -15.47 17.58
CA SER A 143 -13.21 -14.04 17.85
C SER A 143 -11.93 -13.28 18.21
N LYS A 144 -10.98 -13.96 18.87
CA LYS A 144 -9.67 -13.38 19.19
C LYS A 144 -8.85 -13.00 17.96
N MET A 145 -9.09 -13.59 16.79
CA MET A 145 -8.32 -13.39 15.56
C MET A 145 -9.15 -12.81 14.41
N LYS A 146 -10.45 -12.58 14.62
CA LYS A 146 -11.34 -11.97 13.63
C LYS A 146 -10.86 -10.56 13.28
N ARG A 147 -10.96 -10.23 11.99
CA ARG A 147 -10.53 -8.93 11.46
C ARG A 147 -11.53 -7.82 11.77
N ASP A 148 -12.82 -8.11 11.69
CA ASP A 148 -13.87 -7.16 12.08
C ASP A 148 -14.01 -7.18 13.59
N VAL A 149 -13.90 -5.99 14.21
CA VAL A 149 -13.94 -5.81 15.65
C VAL A 149 -14.98 -4.77 16.00
N THR A 150 -15.87 -5.11 16.90
CA THR A 150 -16.80 -4.18 17.54
C THR A 150 -16.17 -3.70 18.84
N VAL A 151 -15.97 -2.39 18.97
CA VAL A 151 -15.48 -1.77 20.20
C VAL A 151 -16.62 -0.95 20.78
N ALA A 152 -16.99 -1.23 22.03
CA ALA A 152 -17.94 -0.43 22.80
C ALA A 152 -17.16 0.38 23.84
N ILE A 153 -17.40 1.69 23.89
CA ILE A 153 -16.69 2.63 24.79
C ILE A 153 -17.72 3.58 25.39
N SER A 154 -17.63 3.86 26.69
CA SER A 154 -18.43 4.92 27.32
C SER A 154 -18.29 6.26 26.58
N SER A 155 -19.41 6.95 26.35
CA SER A 155 -19.45 8.30 25.74
C SER A 155 -18.96 9.43 26.65
N GLU A 156 -18.64 9.13 27.91
CA GLU A 156 -18.17 10.10 28.89
C GLU A 156 -16.95 10.90 28.39
N GLY A 157 -17.05 12.23 28.43
CA GLY A 157 -15.98 13.17 28.08
C GLY A 157 -15.63 13.25 26.58
N PHE A 158 -16.35 12.55 25.71
CA PHE A 158 -16.21 12.73 24.27
C PHE A 158 -16.86 14.03 23.82
N HIS A 159 -16.19 14.71 22.89
CA HIS A 159 -16.66 15.94 22.27
C HIS A 159 -17.08 15.68 20.82
N THR A 160 -18.16 16.33 20.39
CA THR A 160 -18.57 16.37 18.99
C THR A 160 -17.65 17.32 18.22
N THR A 161 -17.33 16.94 16.97
CA THR A 161 -16.49 17.76 16.09
C THR A 161 -17.25 18.38 14.92
N GLY A 162 -18.48 17.92 14.65
CA GLY A 162 -19.24 18.26 13.45
C GLY A 162 -18.65 17.69 12.15
N LEU A 163 -17.51 16.99 12.21
CA LEU A 163 -16.84 16.40 11.06
C LEU A 163 -17.31 14.96 10.83
N MET A 164 -17.65 14.67 9.58
CA MET A 164 -18.07 13.36 9.12
C MET A 164 -16.89 12.53 8.60
N CYS A 165 -17.05 11.21 8.56
CA CYS A 165 -16.00 10.26 8.18
C CYS A 165 -15.57 10.34 6.70
N ASP A 166 -16.36 10.96 5.83
CA ASP A 166 -16.04 11.22 4.42
C ASP A 166 -14.90 12.23 4.24
N VAL A 167 -14.84 13.27 5.09
CA VAL A 167 -13.77 14.28 5.08
C VAL A 167 -12.42 13.63 5.38
N VAL A 168 -12.39 12.65 6.27
CA VAL A 168 -11.16 11.91 6.61
C VAL A 168 -10.62 11.14 5.42
N GLN A 169 -11.50 10.55 4.61
CA GLN A 169 -11.07 9.82 3.41
C GLN A 169 -10.33 10.73 2.43
N HIS A 170 -10.86 11.93 2.19
CA HIS A 170 -10.22 12.94 1.34
C HIS A 170 -8.92 13.45 1.97
N ALA A 171 -8.93 13.74 3.27
CA ALA A 171 -7.74 14.19 3.99
C ALA A 171 -6.58 13.19 3.90
N MET A 172 -6.87 11.89 3.91
CA MET A 172 -5.86 10.83 3.78
C MET A 172 -5.31 10.67 2.35
N LEU A 173 -5.98 11.20 1.32
CA LEU A 173 -5.48 11.21 -0.06
C LEU A 173 -4.57 12.40 -0.37
N ILE A 174 -4.72 13.52 0.35
CA ILE A 174 -3.90 14.73 0.16
C ILE A 174 -2.39 14.44 0.26
N PRO A 175 -1.88 13.68 1.27
CA PRO A 175 -0.45 13.39 1.34
C PRO A 175 0.08 12.59 0.14
N VAL A 176 -0.77 11.77 -0.49
CA VAL A 176 -0.42 11.03 -1.72
C VAL A 176 -0.19 12.01 -2.87
N LEU A 177 -1.14 12.93 -3.07
CA LEU A 177 -1.06 13.97 -4.09
C LEU A 177 0.15 14.90 -3.86
N VAL A 178 0.35 15.38 -2.63
CA VAL A 178 1.48 16.24 -2.28
C VAL A 178 2.80 15.54 -2.56
N ARG A 179 2.91 14.25 -2.22
CA ARG A 179 4.11 13.48 -2.53
C ARG A 179 4.33 13.35 -4.03
N HIS A 180 3.28 13.07 -4.80
CA HIS A 180 3.35 12.97 -6.25
C HIS A 180 3.87 14.27 -6.87
N LEU A 181 3.27 15.41 -6.51
CA LEU A 181 3.69 16.73 -6.99
C LEU A 181 5.13 17.07 -6.61
N ARG A 182 5.51 16.80 -5.35
CA ARG A 182 6.89 17.02 -4.89
C ARG A 182 7.90 16.14 -5.63
N PHE A 183 7.54 14.89 -5.91
CA PHE A 183 8.39 13.97 -6.65
C PHE A 183 8.59 14.47 -8.09
N HIS A 184 7.53 14.82 -8.81
CA HIS A 184 7.67 15.37 -10.17
C HIS A 184 8.47 16.68 -10.21
N LYS A 185 8.31 17.54 -9.21
CA LYS A 185 9.14 18.75 -9.09
C LYS A 185 10.62 18.42 -8.84
N SER A 186 10.92 17.32 -8.15
CA SER A 186 12.30 16.86 -7.99
C SER A 186 12.89 16.32 -9.30
N LEU A 187 12.07 15.72 -10.16
CA LEU A 187 12.51 15.22 -11.47
C LEU A 187 13.02 16.35 -12.38
N ASP A 188 12.51 17.57 -12.25
CA ASP A 188 13.05 18.73 -12.97
C ASP A 188 14.55 18.93 -12.70
N SER A 189 15.03 18.59 -11.50
CA SER A 189 16.46 18.64 -11.18
C SER A 189 17.24 17.49 -11.78
N LEU A 190 16.60 16.33 -12.00
CA LEU A 190 17.22 15.17 -12.63
C LEU A 190 17.33 15.38 -14.13
N GLU A 191 16.27 15.86 -14.79
CA GLU A 191 16.26 16.22 -16.22
C GLU A 191 17.37 17.23 -16.54
N LYS A 192 17.57 18.24 -15.69
CA LYS A 192 18.69 19.19 -15.82
C LYS A 192 20.08 18.56 -15.70
N LYS A 193 20.24 17.51 -14.89
CA LYS A 193 21.51 16.79 -14.76
C LYS A 193 21.78 15.88 -15.94
N ILE A 194 20.73 15.30 -16.52
CA ILE A 194 20.81 14.43 -17.70
C ILE A 194 21.03 15.28 -18.97
N GLY A 195 20.53 16.51 -19.01
CA GLY A 195 20.58 17.36 -20.20
C GLY A 195 19.41 17.13 -21.17
N TYR A 196 18.44 16.31 -20.77
CA TYR A 196 17.27 15.95 -21.58
C TYR A 196 15.98 16.15 -20.78
N VAL A 197 14.95 16.69 -21.45
CA VAL A 197 13.61 16.88 -20.87
C VAL A 197 12.68 15.84 -21.48
N PHE A 198 12.07 15.00 -20.64
CA PHE A 198 11.20 13.94 -21.12
C PHE A 198 9.87 14.49 -21.60
N GLU A 199 9.40 14.05 -22.77
CA GLU A 199 8.03 14.32 -23.21
C GLU A 199 7.05 13.56 -22.31
N GLN A 200 7.34 12.29 -22.03
CA GLN A 200 6.52 11.43 -21.16
C GLN A 200 7.09 11.29 -19.74
N ARG A 201 6.73 12.20 -18.83
CA ARG A 201 7.18 12.15 -17.42
C ARG A 201 6.79 10.87 -16.66
N LEU A 202 5.72 10.19 -17.08
CA LEU A 202 5.31 8.92 -16.48
C LEU A 202 6.32 7.80 -16.78
N LEU A 203 6.95 7.85 -17.97
CA LEU A 203 8.00 6.92 -18.36
C LEU A 203 9.23 7.08 -17.46
N LEU A 204 9.65 8.33 -17.22
CA LEU A 204 10.73 8.65 -16.29
C LEU A 204 10.42 8.16 -14.86
N GLN A 205 9.20 8.41 -14.35
CA GLN A 205 8.78 7.88 -13.05
C GLN A 205 8.85 6.34 -13.02
N THR A 206 8.42 5.67 -14.08
CA THR A 206 8.43 4.21 -14.17
C THR A 206 9.86 3.67 -14.16
N ALA A 207 10.79 4.32 -14.89
CA ALA A 207 12.22 3.97 -14.90
C ALA A 207 12.85 4.05 -13.50
N LEU A 208 12.46 5.04 -12.71
CA LEU A 208 12.93 5.25 -11.33
C LEU A 208 12.26 4.33 -10.30
N THR A 209 11.23 3.57 -10.69
CA THR A 209 10.46 2.74 -9.76
C THR A 209 11.00 1.33 -9.66
N HIS A 210 11.70 1.04 -8.57
CA HIS A 210 12.26 -0.28 -8.31
C HIS A 210 11.15 -1.32 -7.98
N PRO A 211 11.30 -2.62 -8.29
CA PRO A 211 10.25 -3.63 -8.06
C PRO A 211 9.92 -3.91 -6.60
N SER A 212 10.83 -3.57 -5.69
CA SER A 212 10.56 -3.64 -4.24
C SER A 212 9.68 -2.52 -3.75
N TYR A 213 9.58 -1.42 -4.50
CA TYR A 213 8.82 -0.25 -4.13
C TYR A 213 7.32 -0.55 -4.17
N ARG A 214 6.65 -0.23 -3.07
CA ARG A 214 5.19 -0.27 -2.97
C ARG A 214 4.69 1.14 -2.75
N GLU A 215 3.65 1.52 -3.48
CA GLU A 215 2.99 2.80 -3.28
C GLU A 215 2.55 2.91 -1.82
N ASN A 216 3.13 3.87 -1.12
CA ASN A 216 2.74 4.26 0.24
C ASN A 216 1.86 5.52 0.13
N PHE A 217 1.03 5.78 1.16
CA PHE A 217 0.16 6.97 1.25
C PHE A 217 0.91 8.32 1.36
N GLY A 218 2.16 8.38 0.88
CA GLY A 218 3.08 9.51 1.01
C GLY A 218 3.56 9.82 2.43
N THR A 219 3.09 9.05 3.41
CA THR A 219 3.44 9.12 4.82
C THR A 219 3.68 7.71 5.36
N ASN A 220 4.00 7.59 6.65
CA ASN A 220 4.11 6.29 7.30
C ASN A 220 2.79 5.51 7.14
N PRO A 221 2.80 4.34 6.47
CA PRO A 221 1.60 3.56 6.22
C PRO A 221 0.82 3.17 7.48
N ASP A 222 1.48 3.03 8.63
CA ASP A 222 0.82 2.65 9.87
C ASP A 222 -0.03 3.78 10.45
N HIS A 223 0.44 5.03 10.37
CA HIS A 223 -0.38 6.18 10.75
C HIS A 223 -1.61 6.29 9.85
N ALA A 224 -1.42 6.14 8.53
CA ALA A 224 -2.54 6.18 7.59
C ALA A 224 -3.58 5.08 7.85
N ARG A 225 -3.12 3.83 8.09
CA ARG A 225 -4.01 2.71 8.42
C ARG A 225 -4.77 2.95 9.72
N ASN A 226 -4.09 3.41 10.77
CA ASN A 226 -4.72 3.66 12.07
C ASN A 226 -5.79 4.75 11.97
N SER A 227 -5.49 5.85 11.27
CA SER A 227 -6.47 6.93 11.03
C SER A 227 -7.68 6.43 10.25
N LEU A 228 -7.49 5.63 9.21
CA LEU A 228 -8.57 5.05 8.41
C LEU A 228 -9.39 4.01 9.20
N THR A 229 -8.75 3.20 10.04
CA THR A 229 -9.45 2.24 10.89
C THR A 229 -10.34 2.95 11.91
N ASN A 230 -9.85 4.01 12.56
CA ASN A 230 -10.58 4.68 13.64
C ASN A 230 -11.63 5.67 13.11
N CYS A 231 -11.32 6.39 12.03
CA CYS A 231 -12.10 7.54 11.57
C CYS A 231 -12.55 7.45 10.09
N GLY A 232 -12.16 6.42 9.35
CA GLY A 232 -12.55 6.23 7.94
C GLY A 232 -13.99 5.76 7.77
N ILE A 233 -14.37 5.25 6.61
CA ILE A 233 -15.73 4.74 6.34
C ILE A 233 -15.85 3.27 6.79
N ARG A 234 -17.05 2.86 7.24
CA ARG A 234 -17.30 1.52 7.84
C ARG A 234 -17.03 0.34 6.91
N GLN A 235 -17.45 0.41 5.65
CA GLN A 235 -17.28 -0.66 4.67
C GLN A 235 -16.69 -0.09 3.39
N PRO A 236 -15.36 0.02 3.28
CA PRO A 236 -14.77 0.25 1.98
C PRO A 236 -15.03 -0.98 1.11
N GLU A 237 -15.52 -0.77 -0.11
CA GLU A 237 -15.65 -1.84 -1.09
C GLU A 237 -14.25 -2.37 -1.40
N TYR A 238 -13.97 -3.58 -0.94
CA TYR A 238 -12.74 -4.26 -1.28
C TYR A 238 -12.88 -4.82 -2.69
N GLY A 239 -12.27 -4.14 -3.66
CA GLY A 239 -12.13 -4.67 -5.01
C GLY A 239 -11.41 -6.03 -5.05
N ASP A 240 -11.48 -6.69 -6.20
CA ASP A 240 -10.95 -8.02 -6.39
C ASP A 240 -9.43 -8.09 -6.18
N ARG A 241 -8.98 -8.99 -5.28
CA ARG A 241 -7.55 -9.19 -4.98
C ARG A 241 -6.74 -9.71 -6.18
N LYS A 242 -7.40 -10.15 -7.25
CA LYS A 242 -6.77 -10.68 -8.47
C LYS A 242 -5.91 -9.63 -9.18
N ILE A 243 -6.25 -8.35 -9.05
CA ILE A 243 -5.51 -7.23 -9.66
C ILE A 243 -4.05 -7.17 -9.14
N HIS A 244 -3.80 -7.65 -7.92
CA HIS A 244 -2.48 -7.60 -7.27
C HIS A 244 -1.68 -8.91 -7.36
N TYR A 245 -2.14 -9.91 -8.12
CA TYR A 245 -1.51 -11.24 -8.18
C TYR A 245 -0.33 -11.26 -9.18
N THR A 246 0.81 -10.69 -8.78
CA THR A 246 2.06 -10.72 -9.55
C THR A 246 2.94 -11.94 -9.21
N ARG A 247 2.37 -13.16 -9.24
CA ARG A 247 3.19 -14.36 -9.04
C ARG A 247 4.04 -14.66 -10.27
N LYS A 248 5.31 -14.23 -10.25
CA LYS A 248 6.31 -14.48 -11.32
C LYS A 248 6.96 -15.87 -11.27
N LYS A 249 6.66 -16.70 -10.26
CA LYS A 249 7.36 -17.97 -10.02
C LYS A 249 6.42 -19.17 -10.08
N GLY A 250 6.91 -20.26 -10.67
CA GLY A 250 6.27 -21.57 -10.72
C GLY A 250 5.93 -22.00 -12.15
N ILE A 251 5.93 -23.32 -12.37
CA ILE A 251 5.73 -23.91 -13.70
C ILE A 251 4.40 -23.52 -14.34
N VAL A 252 3.33 -23.40 -13.56
CA VAL A 252 2.01 -22.98 -14.07
C VAL A 252 2.06 -21.54 -14.59
N THR A 253 2.72 -20.63 -13.88
CA THR A 253 2.91 -19.26 -14.35
C THR A 253 3.79 -19.25 -15.61
N LEU A 254 4.88 -20.02 -15.62
CA LEU A 254 5.77 -20.10 -16.78
C LEU A 254 5.03 -20.60 -18.03
N ILE A 255 4.28 -21.71 -17.92
CA ILE A 255 3.46 -22.24 -19.01
C ILE A 255 2.45 -21.19 -19.48
N ASN A 256 1.78 -20.50 -18.55
CA ASN A 256 0.82 -19.44 -18.90
C ASN A 256 1.50 -18.27 -19.62
N ILE A 257 2.69 -17.85 -19.18
CA ILE A 257 3.47 -16.80 -19.86
C ILE A 257 3.90 -17.27 -21.25
N MET A 258 4.43 -18.49 -21.37
CA MET A 258 4.89 -19.06 -22.64
C MET A 258 3.74 -19.36 -23.62
N SER A 259 2.54 -19.64 -23.12
CA SER A 259 1.35 -19.85 -23.96
C SER A 259 0.73 -18.55 -24.46
N ARG A 260 1.12 -17.39 -23.91
CA ARG A 260 0.61 -16.10 -24.38
C ARG A 260 1.33 -15.74 -25.67
N PHE A 261 0.55 -15.56 -26.73
CA PHE A 261 1.06 -14.95 -27.94
C PHE A 261 1.26 -13.44 -27.76
N GLY A 262 2.15 -12.88 -28.56
CA GLY A 262 2.34 -11.42 -28.64
C GLY A 262 1.05 -10.74 -29.08
N LYS A 263 0.85 -9.49 -28.65
CA LYS A 263 -0.22 -8.65 -29.20
C LYS A 263 0.13 -8.25 -30.64
N HIS A 264 -0.89 -8.08 -31.48
CA HIS A 264 -0.71 -7.63 -32.86
C HIS A 264 -0.23 -6.17 -32.97
N ASN A 265 -0.60 -5.34 -31.99
CA ASN A 265 -0.20 -3.94 -31.92
C ASN A 265 0.63 -3.70 -30.66
N GLU A 266 1.61 -2.82 -30.76
CA GLU A 266 2.39 -2.34 -29.63
C GLU A 266 1.48 -1.55 -28.68
N THR A 267 1.49 -1.91 -27.40
CA THR A 267 0.71 -1.24 -26.36
C THR A 267 1.56 -1.01 -25.14
N GLU A 268 1.31 0.08 -24.42
CA GLU A 268 1.92 0.33 -23.12
C GLU A 268 1.60 -0.79 -22.12
N SER A 269 2.53 -1.03 -21.19
CA SER A 269 2.30 -2.00 -20.12
C SER A 269 1.68 -1.38 -18.89
N GLU A 270 0.78 -2.15 -18.27
CA GLU A 270 0.22 -1.86 -16.95
C GLU A 270 1.22 -2.09 -15.79
N ILE A 271 2.42 -2.61 -16.08
CA ILE A 271 3.45 -2.89 -15.07
C ILE A 271 4.15 -1.59 -14.69
N LYS A 272 3.98 -1.17 -13.43
CA LYS A 272 4.51 0.09 -12.88
C LYS A 272 5.92 0.01 -12.28
N HIS A 273 6.74 -0.96 -12.72
CA HIS A 273 8.11 -1.13 -12.22
C HIS A 273 9.09 -1.20 -13.38
N ASN A 274 10.34 -0.87 -13.11
CA ASN A 274 11.36 -0.63 -14.12
C ASN A 274 11.98 -1.87 -14.79
N GLU A 275 11.68 -3.11 -14.37
CA GLU A 275 12.30 -4.33 -14.94
C GLU A 275 12.19 -4.46 -16.47
N ARG A 276 11.08 -4.00 -17.08
CA ARG A 276 10.94 -4.04 -18.54
C ARG A 276 11.84 -3.02 -19.23
N LEU A 277 12.01 -1.87 -18.60
CA LEU A 277 12.88 -0.79 -19.09
C LEU A 277 14.35 -1.15 -18.86
N GLU A 278 14.68 -1.82 -17.75
CA GLU A 278 16.00 -2.41 -17.48
C GLU A 278 16.38 -3.37 -18.61
N PHE A 279 15.50 -4.33 -18.94
CA PHE A 279 15.74 -5.28 -20.03
C PHE A 279 16.00 -4.60 -21.38
N LEU A 280 15.23 -3.55 -21.72
CA LEU A 280 15.47 -2.80 -22.95
C LEU A 280 16.76 -1.98 -22.88
N GLY A 281 17.01 -1.35 -21.74
CA GLY A 281 18.15 -0.49 -21.49
C GLY A 281 19.49 -1.22 -21.53
N ASP A 282 19.53 -2.45 -21.00
CA ASP A 282 20.68 -3.35 -21.11
C ASP A 282 21.08 -3.56 -22.57
N ALA A 283 20.11 -3.92 -23.43
CA ALA A 283 20.35 -4.07 -24.87
C ALA A 283 20.79 -2.76 -25.55
N VAL A 284 20.24 -1.61 -25.14
CA VAL A 284 20.64 -0.30 -25.66
C VAL A 284 22.08 0.05 -25.28
N VAL A 285 22.47 -0.16 -24.02
CA VAL A 285 23.82 0.11 -23.52
C VAL A 285 24.83 -0.83 -24.18
N GLU A 286 24.50 -2.11 -24.35
CA GLU A 286 25.33 -3.07 -25.09
C GLU A 286 25.51 -2.68 -26.55
N PHE A 287 24.43 -2.22 -27.20
CA PHE A 287 24.46 -1.81 -28.60
C PHE A 287 25.33 -0.55 -28.81
N LEU A 288 25.11 0.49 -28.00
CA LEU A 288 25.88 1.74 -28.08
C LEU A 288 27.36 1.48 -27.82
N SER A 289 27.70 0.77 -26.75
CA SER A 289 29.09 0.42 -26.45
C SER A 289 29.75 -0.40 -27.56
N SER A 290 29.03 -1.35 -28.16
CA SER A 290 29.54 -2.13 -29.30
C SER A 290 29.84 -1.25 -30.53
N ILE A 291 28.96 -0.32 -30.88
CA ILE A 291 29.18 0.59 -32.02
C ILE A 291 30.38 1.51 -31.77
N HIS A 292 30.45 2.13 -30.59
CA HIS A 292 31.54 3.04 -30.26
C HIS A 292 32.89 2.32 -30.26
N LEU A 293 32.98 1.15 -29.62
CA LEU A 293 34.22 0.36 -29.60
C LEU A 293 34.64 -0.09 -31.01
N PHE A 294 33.69 -0.54 -31.83
CA PHE A 294 33.98 -0.95 -33.21
C PHE A 294 34.55 0.19 -34.06
N ARG A 295 34.02 1.41 -33.91
CA ARG A 295 34.48 2.59 -34.66
C ARG A 295 35.78 3.20 -34.11
N MET A 296 35.94 3.22 -32.78
CA MET A 296 37.12 3.81 -32.13
C MET A 296 38.37 2.95 -32.26
N PHE A 297 38.21 1.63 -32.41
CA PHE A 297 39.31 0.69 -32.39
C PHE A 297 39.35 -0.25 -33.62
N PRO A 298 39.55 0.29 -34.83
CA PRO A 298 39.52 -0.50 -36.08
C PRO A 298 40.62 -1.56 -36.18
N GLY A 299 41.71 -1.43 -35.40
CA GLY A 299 42.81 -2.39 -35.37
C GLY A 299 42.67 -3.52 -34.34
N LEU A 300 41.61 -3.51 -33.52
CA LEU A 300 41.37 -4.53 -32.49
C LEU A 300 40.50 -5.66 -33.04
N THR A 301 40.86 -6.90 -32.69
CA THR A 301 40.05 -8.08 -33.00
C THR A 301 38.85 -8.17 -32.07
N GLU A 302 37.85 -8.98 -32.46
CA GLU A 302 36.61 -9.19 -31.70
C GLU A 302 36.85 -9.47 -30.21
N GLY A 303 37.81 -10.34 -29.87
CA GLY A 303 38.10 -10.69 -28.48
C GLY A 303 38.52 -9.49 -27.63
N GLY A 304 39.28 -8.55 -28.21
CA GLY A 304 39.65 -7.29 -27.53
C GLY A 304 38.45 -6.38 -27.33
N LEU A 305 37.62 -6.20 -28.37
CA LEU A 305 36.41 -5.38 -28.30
C LEU A 305 35.39 -5.94 -27.30
N ALA A 306 35.20 -7.26 -27.28
CA ALA A 306 34.31 -7.93 -26.33
C ALA A 306 34.78 -7.74 -24.87
N THR A 307 36.09 -7.78 -24.63
CA THR A 307 36.68 -7.54 -23.30
C THR A 307 36.43 -6.11 -22.84
N TYR A 308 36.65 -5.12 -23.71
CA TYR A 308 36.33 -3.72 -23.42
C TYR A 308 34.84 -3.54 -23.13
N ARG A 309 33.96 -4.09 -23.97
CA ARG A 309 32.51 -3.99 -23.79
C ARG A 309 32.09 -4.55 -22.43
N ALA A 310 32.51 -5.77 -22.11
CA ALA A 310 32.17 -6.41 -20.85
C ALA A 310 32.63 -5.59 -19.63
N SER A 311 33.78 -4.89 -19.74
CA SER A 311 34.28 -4.03 -18.66
C SER A 311 33.46 -2.74 -18.46
N ILE A 312 32.98 -2.14 -19.56
CA ILE A 312 32.25 -0.87 -19.54
C ILE A 312 30.79 -1.08 -19.11
N VAL A 313 30.17 -2.16 -19.59
CA VAL A 313 28.76 -2.51 -19.32
C VAL A 313 28.61 -3.24 -17.96
N GLN A 314 29.71 -3.51 -17.26
CA GLN A 314 29.64 -4.15 -15.95
C GLN A 314 28.84 -3.31 -14.94
N ASN A 315 27.94 -3.94 -14.17
CA ASN A 315 27.09 -3.27 -13.18
C ASN A 315 27.86 -2.38 -12.20
N GLN A 316 29.13 -2.71 -11.88
CA GLN A 316 29.97 -1.89 -11.00
C GLN A 316 30.26 -0.51 -11.62
N HIS A 317 30.54 -0.48 -12.91
CA HIS A 317 30.80 0.74 -13.66
C HIS A 317 29.50 1.54 -13.83
N LEU A 318 28.40 0.88 -14.20
CA LEU A 318 27.08 1.52 -14.33
C LEU A 318 26.59 2.11 -13.00
N ALA A 319 26.81 1.43 -11.87
CA ALA A 319 26.48 1.98 -10.56
C ALA A 319 27.30 3.25 -10.23
N GLN A 320 28.55 3.33 -10.68
CA GLN A 320 29.37 4.53 -10.51
C GLN A 320 28.86 5.68 -11.38
N LEU A 321 28.48 5.43 -12.63
CA LEU A 321 27.83 6.42 -13.50
C LEU A 321 26.50 6.92 -12.88
N ALA A 322 25.68 6.00 -12.38
CA ALA A 322 24.44 6.33 -11.67
C ALA A 322 24.69 7.23 -10.44
N LYS A 323 25.81 7.02 -9.74
CA LYS A 323 26.20 7.86 -8.61
C LYS A 323 26.63 9.27 -9.04
N ASN A 324 27.31 9.41 -10.17
CA ASN A 324 27.74 10.71 -10.70
C ASN A 324 26.53 11.62 -10.99
N ILE A 325 25.43 11.08 -11.50
CA ILE A 325 24.17 11.82 -11.69
C ILE A 325 23.29 11.91 -10.42
N SER A 326 23.76 11.35 -9.30
CA SER A 326 23.04 11.26 -8.02
C SER A 326 21.70 10.53 -8.11
N LEU A 327 21.60 9.48 -8.95
CA LEU A 327 20.37 8.75 -9.22
C LEU A 327 19.74 8.13 -7.95
N GLU A 328 20.58 7.81 -6.96
CA GLU A 328 20.16 7.27 -5.66
C GLU A 328 19.14 8.14 -4.91
N GLN A 329 19.16 9.47 -5.13
CA GLN A 329 18.26 10.41 -4.46
C GLN A 329 16.86 10.46 -5.08
N PHE A 330 16.74 10.05 -6.35
CA PHE A 330 15.49 10.09 -7.11
C PHE A 330 14.84 8.72 -7.26
N MET A 331 15.60 7.64 -7.06
CA MET A 331 15.10 6.28 -7.16
C MET A 331 14.04 5.99 -6.08
N LEU A 332 12.89 5.47 -6.50
CA LEU A 332 11.87 4.98 -5.59
C LEU A 332 12.24 3.57 -5.14
N TYR A 333 12.89 3.48 -3.98
CA TYR A 333 13.38 2.24 -3.39
C TYR A 333 12.77 1.98 -2.00
N ALA A 334 12.38 0.74 -1.72
CA ALA A 334 11.85 0.37 -0.40
C ALA A 334 12.98 0.23 0.62
N HIS A 335 12.93 1.06 1.67
CA HIS A 335 13.83 0.99 2.82
C HIS A 335 13.41 -0.19 3.72
N GLY A 336 13.79 -1.40 3.37
CA GLY A 336 13.76 -2.53 4.30
C GLY A 336 15.02 -2.52 5.16
N SER A 337 14.91 -2.83 6.46
CA SER A 337 16.06 -2.97 7.37
C SER A 337 17.15 -3.90 6.82
N ASP A 338 16.75 -4.89 6.03
CA ASP A 338 17.64 -5.92 5.50
C ASP A 338 18.08 -5.64 4.04
N LEU A 339 17.47 -4.66 3.38
CA LEU A 339 17.65 -4.31 1.96
C LEU A 339 18.61 -3.14 1.72
N CYS A 340 19.09 -2.48 2.78
CA CYS A 340 20.02 -1.35 2.72
C CYS A 340 21.50 -1.77 2.83
N ARG A 341 21.87 -2.93 2.28
CA ARG A 341 23.30 -3.26 2.11
C ARG A 341 23.83 -2.50 0.91
N GLU A 342 25.02 -1.90 1.04
CA GLU A 342 25.64 -1.11 -0.04
C GLU A 342 25.70 -1.87 -1.37
N VAL A 343 26.04 -3.16 -1.33
CA VAL A 343 26.14 -4.00 -2.53
C VAL A 343 24.78 -4.09 -3.25
N VAL A 344 23.69 -4.27 -2.49
CA VAL A 344 22.33 -4.36 -3.05
C VAL A 344 21.91 -3.02 -3.63
N MET A 345 22.25 -1.91 -2.96
CA MET A 345 21.97 -0.57 -3.45
C MET A 345 22.72 -0.28 -4.76
N ARG A 346 24.01 -0.64 -4.87
CA ARG A 346 24.78 -0.48 -6.11
C ARG A 346 24.18 -1.28 -7.26
N HIS A 347 23.76 -2.52 -7.01
CA HIS A 347 23.05 -3.31 -8.02
C HIS A 347 21.74 -2.64 -8.45
N ALA A 348 20.91 -2.18 -7.50
CA ALA A 348 19.67 -1.48 -7.82
C ALA A 348 19.91 -0.18 -8.60
N MET A 349 20.99 0.55 -8.30
CA MET A 349 21.39 1.76 -9.02
C MET A 349 21.81 1.46 -10.46
N ALA A 350 22.59 0.39 -10.70
CA ALA A 350 22.97 -0.04 -12.04
C ALA A 350 21.73 -0.38 -12.88
N ASN A 351 20.84 -1.21 -12.34
CA ASN A 351 19.58 -1.58 -13.00
C ASN A 351 18.69 -0.36 -13.28
N CYS A 352 18.64 0.60 -12.35
CA CYS A 352 17.90 1.85 -12.53
C CYS A 352 18.52 2.73 -13.61
N PHE A 353 19.85 2.73 -13.73
CA PHE A 353 20.56 3.45 -14.79
C PHE A 353 20.27 2.83 -16.17
N GLU A 354 20.33 1.50 -16.29
CA GLU A 354 19.90 0.80 -17.52
C GLU A 354 18.45 1.14 -17.85
N ALA A 355 17.54 1.05 -16.87
CA ALA A 355 16.14 1.43 -17.08
C ALA A 355 15.96 2.88 -17.52
N LEU A 356 16.77 3.81 -17.01
CA LEU A 356 16.78 5.20 -17.45
C LEU A 356 17.24 5.33 -18.90
N MET A 357 18.28 4.60 -19.31
CA MET A 357 18.74 4.56 -20.70
C MET A 357 17.68 3.98 -21.64
N GLY A 358 16.99 2.91 -21.21
CA GLY A 358 15.86 2.34 -21.95
C GLY A 358 14.68 3.30 -22.06
N ALA A 359 14.41 4.10 -21.01
CA ALA A 359 13.39 5.15 -21.06
C ALA A 359 13.78 6.29 -22.00
N LEU A 360 15.04 6.74 -21.96
CA LEU A 360 15.55 7.78 -22.85
C LEU A 360 15.47 7.32 -24.32
N PHE A 361 15.82 6.06 -24.59
CA PHE A 361 15.70 5.46 -25.91
C PHE A 361 14.26 5.49 -26.45
N LEU A 362 13.28 5.16 -25.61
CA LEU A 362 11.87 5.13 -26.02
C LEU A 362 11.28 6.53 -26.23
N ASP A 363 11.72 7.53 -25.46
CA ASP A 363 11.22 8.90 -25.56
C ASP A 363 11.89 9.67 -26.71
N ALA A 364 13.22 9.58 -26.81
CA ALA A 364 14.03 10.41 -27.72
C ALA A 364 14.44 9.71 -29.04
N GLY A 365 14.37 8.37 -29.09
CA GLY A 365 14.91 7.58 -30.19
C GLY A 365 16.44 7.45 -30.17
N LEU A 366 17.00 6.80 -31.20
CA LEU A 366 18.43 6.48 -31.30
C LEU A 366 19.35 7.70 -31.45
N GLU A 367 18.85 8.79 -32.04
CA GLU A 367 19.68 9.93 -32.45
C GLU A 367 20.24 10.70 -31.25
N VAL A 368 19.43 10.94 -30.23
CA VAL A 368 19.81 11.69 -29.02
C VAL A 368 20.85 10.93 -28.19
N LEU A 369 20.72 9.61 -28.07
CA LEU A 369 21.63 8.78 -27.27
C LEU A 369 23.07 8.79 -27.77
N THR A 370 23.29 8.93 -29.08
CA THR A 370 24.64 8.93 -29.65
C THR A 370 25.41 10.23 -29.42
N HIS A 371 24.70 11.33 -29.14
CA HIS A 371 25.32 12.63 -28.86
C HIS A 371 25.77 12.75 -27.40
N ASP A 372 24.93 12.35 -26.44
CA ASP A 372 25.20 12.57 -25.01
C ASP A 372 26.24 11.61 -24.40
N VAL A 373 26.43 10.40 -24.96
CA VAL A 373 27.46 9.45 -24.46
C VAL A 373 28.89 9.91 -24.82
N THR A 374 29.03 10.89 -25.72
CA THR A 374 30.34 11.40 -26.17
C THR A 374 30.85 12.62 -25.39
N SER A 375 30.00 13.22 -24.55
CA SER A 375 30.30 14.39 -23.71
C SER A 375 30.35 14.00 -22.23
#